data_AF-A0A1B7W7I2-F1
#
_entry.id   AF-A0A1B7W7I2-F1
#
_cell.length_a   1.000
_cell.length_b   1.000
_cell.length_c   1.000
_cell.angle_alpha   90.00
_cell.angle_beta   90.00
_cell.angle_gamma   90.00
#
_symmetry.space_group_name_H-M   'P 1'
#
loop_
_entity.id
_entity.type
_entity.pdbx_description
1 polymer ?
#
loop_
_entity_poly.entity_id
_entity_poly.type
_entity_poly.pdbx_seq_one_letter_code
_entity_poly.pdbx_strand_id
1 'polypeptide(L)' 'MSYSVSFESESITDLDNLDQVVRLRILNKIQWLSVNFEQITPLSLTGQWSGFYKLRVGDYRVIYELDISR' A
#
# COMPACT_ATOMS: atom_id res chain seq x y z
N MET A 1 -15.10 7.90 3.07
CA MET A 1 -15.22 6.48 3.48
C MET A 1 -13.87 6.00 4.02
N SER A 2 -13.78 4.91 4.81
CA SER A 2 -12.48 4.30 5.18
C SER A 2 -12.41 2.87 4.68
N TYR A 3 -11.29 2.50 4.07
CA TYR A 3 -11.03 1.15 3.58
C TYR A 3 -10.41 0.29 4.68
N SER A 4 -10.72 -1.01 4.69
CA SER A 4 -9.95 -1.99 5.47
C SER A 4 -8.63 -2.31 4.77
N VAL A 5 -7.60 -2.62 5.54
CA VAL A 5 -6.28 -3.01 5.02
C VAL A 5 -5.99 -4.44 5.46
N SER A 6 -5.71 -5.30 4.50
CA SER A 6 -5.14 -6.63 4.70
C SER A 6 -3.71 -6.66 4.15
N PHE A 7 -2.88 -7.55 4.70
CA PHE A 7 -1.51 -7.76 4.25
C PHE A 7 -1.35 -9.20 3.78
N GLU A 8 -0.71 -9.36 2.63
CA GLU A 8 -0.24 -10.68 2.21
C GLU A 8 0.90 -11.17 3.10
N SER A 9 1.06 -12.49 3.19
CA SER A 9 2.11 -13.09 4.02
C SER A 9 3.52 -12.65 3.59
N GLU A 10 3.73 -12.48 2.29
CA GLU A 10 4.98 -11.94 1.72
C GLU A 10 5.21 -10.49 2.18
N SER A 11 4.16 -9.66 2.18
CA SER A 11 4.26 -8.26 2.63
C SER A 11 4.62 -8.12 4.10
N ILE A 12 4.15 -9.03 4.96
CA ILE A 12 4.54 -9.06 6.38
C ILE A 12 6.04 -9.39 6.50
N THR A 13 6.49 -10.41 5.77
CA THR A 13 7.91 -10.82 5.75
C THR A 13 8.80 -9.67 5.25
N ASP A 14 8.38 -8.97 4.20
CA ASP A 14 9.09 -7.81 3.67
C ASP A 14 9.18 -6.68 4.70
N LEU A 15 8.09 -6.37 5.39
CA LEU A 15 8.07 -5.34 6.44
C LEU A 15 9.00 -5.70 7.60
N ASP A 16 9.09 -6.98 7.98
CA ASP A 16 9.95 -7.43 9.07
C ASP A 16 11.44 -7.34 8.76
N ASN A 17 11.81 -7.38 7.48
CA ASN A 17 13.18 -7.17 7.02
C ASN A 17 13.61 -5.68 6.98
N LEU A 18 12.70 -4.74 7.25
CA LEU A 18 12.99 -3.32 7.25
C LEU A 18 13.40 -2.81 8.64
N ASP A 19 14.23 -1.77 8.64
CA ASP A 19 14.49 -1.00 9.85
C ASP A 19 13.18 -0.46 10.45
N GLN A 20 13.12 -0.42 11.78
CA GLN A 20 11.93 -0.03 12.53
C GLN A 20 11.36 1.33 12.08
N VAL A 21 12.22 2.31 11.80
CA VAL A 21 11.78 3.66 11.40
C VAL A 21 11.13 3.62 10.01
N VAL A 22 11.70 2.83 9.09
CA VAL A 22 11.16 2.65 7.74
C VAL A 22 9.83 1.92 7.80
N ARG A 23 9.76 0.81 8.55
CA ARG A 23 8.53 0.02 8.73
C ARG A 23 7.39 0.88 9.27
N LEU A 24 7.62 1.66 10.32
CA LEU A 24 6.61 2.56 10.89
C LEU A 24 6.16 3.63 9.90
N ARG A 25 7.09 4.20 9.12
CA ARG A 25 6.75 5.19 8.09
C ARG A 25 5.84 4.59 7.01
N ILE A 26 6.11 3.36 6.58
CA ILE A 26 5.30 2.64 5.61
C ILE A 26 3.91 2.36 6.17
N LEU A 27 3.82 1.76 7.37
CA LEU A 27 2.54 1.44 8.01
C LEU A 27 1.67 2.69 8.22
N ASN A 28 2.26 3.79 8.69
CA ASN A 28 1.54 5.06 8.85
C ASN A 28 1.03 5.60 7.51
N LYS A 29 1.79 5.44 6.42
CA LYS A 29 1.36 5.92 5.11
C LYS A 29 0.28 5.03 4.49
N ILE A 30 0.29 3.73 4.77
CA ILE A 30 -0.78 2.78 4.40
C ILE A 30 -2.07 3.12 5.17
N GLN A 31 -1.98 3.37 6.48
CA GLN A 31 -3.13 3.78 7.28
C GLN A 31 -3.69 5.14 6.81
N TRP A 32 -2.81 6.07 6.45
CA TRP A 32 -3.25 7.33 5.86
C TRP A 32 -3.96 7.11 4.52
N LEU A 33 -3.45 6.20 3.68
CA LEU A 33 -4.06 5.86 2.40
C LEU A 33 -5.48 5.32 2.59
N SER A 34 -5.70 4.41 3.55
CA SER A 34 -7.01 3.79 3.77
C SER A 34 -8.11 4.78 4.16
N VAL A 35 -7.74 5.89 4.81
CA VAL A 35 -8.67 6.97 5.22
C VAL A 35 -8.85 8.02 4.13
N ASN A 36 -7.84 8.23 3.28
CA ASN A 36 -7.82 9.34 2.30
C ASN A 36 -7.87 8.87 0.84
N PHE A 37 -8.14 7.58 0.60
CA PHE A 37 -8.08 6.98 -0.73
C PHE A 37 -8.94 7.72 -1.76
N GLU A 38 -10.15 8.12 -1.39
CA GLU A 38 -11.10 8.84 -2.27
C GLU A 38 -10.62 10.23 -2.69
N GLN A 39 -9.65 10.81 -1.96
CA GLN A 39 -9.12 12.15 -2.20
C GLN A 39 -7.85 12.15 -3.06
N ILE A 40 -7.36 10.98 -3.44
CA ILE A 40 -6.14 10.84 -4.24
C ILE A 40 -6.42 10.11 -5.56
N THR A 41 -5.52 10.29 -6.52
CA THR A 41 -5.51 9.48 -7.74
C THR A 41 -4.53 8.32 -7.56
N PRO A 42 -5.00 7.05 -7.53
CA PRO A 42 -4.13 5.88 -7.48
C PRO A 42 -3.21 5.81 -8.70
N LEU A 43 -1.97 5.40 -8.49
CA LEU A 43 -1.00 5.24 -9.57
C LEU A 43 -0.95 3.78 -10.02
N SER A 44 -1.59 3.47 -11.14
CA SER A 44 -1.64 2.11 -11.68
C SER A 44 -0.28 1.62 -12.17
N LEU A 45 -0.05 0.32 -12.03
CA LEU A 45 1.04 -0.41 -12.66
C LEU A 45 0.57 -1.02 -13.99
N THR A 46 1.52 -1.40 -14.84
CA THR A 46 1.26 -1.90 -16.19
C THR A 46 1.95 -3.26 -16.41
N GLY A 47 1.60 -3.94 -17.52
CA GLY A 47 2.15 -5.25 -17.85
C GLY A 47 1.62 -6.33 -16.91
N GLN A 48 2.51 -7.19 -16.41
CA GLN A 48 2.15 -8.29 -15.48
C GLN A 48 1.55 -7.81 -14.15
N TRP A 49 1.72 -6.53 -13.82
CA TRP A 49 1.18 -5.90 -12.61
C TRP A 49 -0.09 -5.09 -12.88
N SER A 50 -0.71 -5.26 -14.06
CA SER A 50 -1.98 -4.61 -14.37
C SER A 50 -3.04 -4.98 -13.33
N GLY A 51 -3.76 -3.99 -12.81
CA GLY A 51 -4.71 -4.15 -11.69
C GLY A 51 -4.14 -3.77 -10.33
N PHE A 52 -2.82 -3.71 -10.19
CA PHE A 52 -2.16 -3.19 -9.00
C PHE A 52 -1.84 -1.70 -9.12
N TYR A 53 -1.64 -1.08 -7.96
CA TYR A 53 -1.26 0.31 -7.80
C TYR A 53 0.01 0.42 -6.96
N LYS A 54 0.66 1.58 -7.01
CA LYS A 54 1.83 1.89 -6.20
C LYS A 54 1.60 3.11 -5.30
N LEU A 55 2.01 2.98 -4.04
CA LEU A 55 2.12 4.07 -3.09
C LEU A 55 3.60 4.34 -2.81
N ARG A 56 4.07 5.56 -3.10
CA ARG A 56 5.46 5.95 -2.85
C ARG A 56 5.66 6.33 -1.37
N VAL A 57 6.66 5.74 -0.73
CA VAL A 57 7.07 6.06 0.65
C VAL A 57 8.59 6.26 0.69
N GLY A 58 9.04 7.48 0.37
CA GLY A 58 10.48 7.76 0.24
C GLY A 58 11.13 6.90 -0.86
N ASP A 59 12.05 6.03 -0.45
CA ASP A 59 12.77 5.09 -1.33
C ASP A 59 12.01 3.79 -1.58
N TYR A 60 10.97 3.51 -0.79
CA TYR A 60 10.14 2.31 -0.90
C TYR A 60 8.88 2.56 -1.74
N ARG A 61 8.31 1.48 -2.28
CA ARG A 61 7.00 1.48 -2.96
C ARG A 61 6.20 0.34 -2.37
N VAL A 62 4.99 0.66 -1.91
CA VAL A 62 4.01 -0.35 -1.52
C VAL A 62 3.19 -0.66 -2.76
N ILE A 63 3.18 -1.92 -3.16
CA ILE A 63 2.29 -2.42 -4.21
C ILE A 63 1.00 -2.86 -3.52
N TYR A 64 -0.14 -2.43 -4.01
CA TYR A 64 -1.44 -2.77 -3.43
C TYR A 64 -2.50 -2.95 -4.51
N GLU A 65 -3.51 -3.74 -4.20
CA GLU A 65 -4.75 -3.84 -4.97
C GLU A 65 -5.89 -3.15 -4.22
N LEU A 66 -6.97 -2.88 -4.94
CA LEU A 66 -8.17 -2.29 -4.37
C LEU A 66 -9.35 -3.20 -4.64
N ASP A 67 -9.91 -3.77 -3.58
CA ASP A 67 -11.16 -4.50 -3.64
C ASP A 67 -12.33 -3.52 -3.43
N ILE A 68 -12.99 -3.17 -4.53
CA ILE A 68 -14.31 -2.50 -4.52
C ILE A 68 -15.35 -3.52 -4.97
N SER A 69 -15.45 -4.65 -4.26
CA SER A 69 -16.62 -5.52 -4.38
C SER A 69 -17.87 -4.71 -4.04
N ARG A 70 -18.80 -4.65 -5.00
CA ARG A 70 -20.16 -4.10 -4.83
C ARG A 70 -21.10 -5.14 -4.27
#